data_AF-A0A0C9UNZ8-F1
#
_entry.id   AF-A0A0C9UNZ8-F1
#
_cell.length_a   1.000
_cell.length_b   1.000
_cell.length_c   1.000
_cell.angle_alpha   90.00
_cell.angle_beta   90.00
_cell.angle_gamma   90.00
#
_symmetry.space_group_name_H-M   'P 1'
#
loop_
_entity.id
_entity.type
_entity.pdbx_description
1 polymer ?
#
loop_
_entity_poly.entity_id
_entity_poly.type
_entity_poly.pdbx_seq_one_letter_code
_entity_poly.pdbx_strand_id
1 'polypeptide(L)' 'FANQSARFMDAYRCGLTGAQAVWENKKYKGHRVLPNTIMEELEKANVFN' A
#
# COMPACT_ATOMS: atom_id res chain seq x y z
N PHE A 1 13.33 -8.00 -6.04
CA PHE A 1 13.26 -8.39 -4.62
C PHE A 1 13.38 -7.19 -3.68
N ALA A 2 14.49 -6.47 -3.62
CA ALA A 2 14.68 -5.34 -2.69
C ALA A 2 13.62 -4.22 -2.79
N ASN A 3 13.25 -3.80 -4.01
CA ASN A 3 12.23 -2.76 -4.20
C ASN A 3 10.84 -3.19 -3.71
N GLN A 4 10.50 -4.46 -3.85
CA GLN A 4 9.21 -5.00 -3.39
C GLN A 4 9.16 -5.00 -1.88
N SER A 5 10.24 -5.47 -1.23
CA SER A 5 10.37 -5.45 0.23
C SER A 5 10.32 -4.03 0.79
N ALA A 6 10.96 -3.06 0.13
CA ALA A 6 10.94 -1.65 0.53
C ALA A 6 9.51 -1.07 0.52
N ARG A 7 8.69 -1.39 -0.49
CA ARG A 7 7.29 -0.95 -0.57
C ARG A 7 6.42 -1.53 0.53
N PHE A 8 6.59 -2.81 0.86
CA PHE A 8 5.90 -3.41 2.01
C PHE A 8 6.31 -2.74 3.32
N MET A 9 7.60 -2.45 3.51
CA MET A 9 8.08 -1.74 4.70
C MET A 9 7.53 -0.33 4.80
N ASP A 10 7.40 0.38 3.67
CA ASP A 10 6.78 1.71 3.61
C ASP A 10 5.29 1.65 3.98
N ALA A 11 4.56 0.71 3.40
CA ALA A 11 3.16 0.46 3.72
C ALA A 11 2.95 0.17 5.23
N TYR A 12 3.81 -0.68 5.83
CA TYR A 12 3.75 -0.97 7.26
C TYR A 12 4.08 0.25 8.13
N ARG A 13 5.02 1.11 7.72
CA ARG A 13 5.29 2.38 8.42
C ARG A 13 4.09 3.32 8.39
N CYS A 14 3.29 3.28 7.33
CA CYS A 14 2.03 4.02 7.22
C CYS A 14 0.86 3.37 7.99
N GLY A 15 1.07 2.22 8.65
CA GLY A 15 0.03 1.52 9.41
C GLY A 15 -0.88 0.62 8.57
N LEU A 16 -0.49 0.31 7.33
CA LEU A 16 -1.27 -0.57 6.46
C LEU A 16 -1.17 -2.03 6.91
N THR A 17 -2.26 -2.78 6.75
CA THR A 17 -2.26 -4.23 6.94
C THR A 17 -1.61 -4.95 5.77
N GLY A 18 -1.32 -6.25 5.91
CA GLY A 18 -0.76 -7.05 4.81
C GLY A 18 -1.65 -7.06 3.56
N ALA A 19 -2.98 -7.17 3.73
CA ALA A 19 -3.93 -7.13 2.62
C ALA A 19 -3.93 -5.76 1.91
N GLN A 20 -3.91 -4.68 2.69
CA GLN A 20 -3.84 -3.31 2.17
C GLN A 20 -2.52 -3.05 1.45
N ALA A 21 -1.39 -3.53 1.99
CA ALA A 21 -0.08 -3.40 1.36
C ALA A 21 0.00 -4.18 0.03
N VAL A 22 -0.62 -5.36 -0.06
CA VAL A 22 -0.72 -6.11 -1.32
C VAL A 22 -1.55 -5.34 -2.35
N TRP A 23 -2.68 -4.77 -1.92
CA TRP A 23 -3.53 -3.96 -2.79
C TRP A 23 -2.80 -2.71 -3.29
N GLU A 24 -2.14 -1.98 -2.40
CA GLU A 24 -1.32 -0.79 -2.71
C GLU A 24 -0.24 -1.15 -3.73
N ASN A 25 0.52 -2.22 -3.47
CA ASN A 25 1.59 -2.64 -4.37
C ASN A 25 1.08 -3.02 -5.76
N LYS A 26 -0.13 -3.57 -5.85
CA LYS A 26 -0.79 -3.90 -7.12
C LYS A 26 -1.26 -2.66 -7.86
N LYS A 27 -1.82 -1.69 -7.14
CA LYS A 27 -2.33 -0.41 -7.66
C LYS A 27 -1.20 0.52 -8.12
N TYR A 28 -0.13 0.64 -7.34
CA TYR A 28 0.96 1.60 -7.52
C TYR A 28 2.27 0.97 -8.00
N LYS A 29 2.19 -0.06 -8.85
CA LYS A 29 3.36 -0.81 -9.36
C LYS A 29 4.50 0.06 -9.90
N GLY A 30 4.21 1.28 -10.40
CA GLY A 30 5.18 2.25 -10.94
C GLY A 30 5.52 3.44 -10.03
N HIS A 31 4.71 3.73 -9.01
CA HIS A 31 4.98 4.83 -8.09
C HIS A 31 5.98 4.39 -7.01
N ARG A 32 6.77 5.35 -6.51
CA ARG A 32 7.76 5.14 -5.43
C ARG A 32 7.31 5.75 -4.09
N VAL A 33 6.22 6.48 -4.10
CA VAL A 33 5.74 7.24 -2.94
C VAL A 33 4.26 6.92 -2.77
N LEU A 34 3.90 6.47 -1.57
CA LEU A 34 2.52 6.30 -1.17
C LEU A 34 1.82 7.67 -1.14
N PRO A 35 0.70 7.85 -1.87
CA PRO A 35 -0.04 9.09 -1.80
C PRO A 35 -0.72 9.23 -0.43
N ASN A 36 -0.83 10.47 0.06
CA ASN A 36 -1.51 10.75 1.34
C ASN A 36 -3.00 10.34 1.33
N THR A 37 -3.58 10.14 0.15
CA THR A 37 -4.98 9.69 -0.05
C THR A 37 -5.15 8.17 0.05
N ILE A 38 -4.09 7.40 0.34
CA ILE A 38 -4.14 5.93 0.32
C ILE A 38 -5.25 5.36 1.21
N MET A 39 -5.48 5.95 2.39
CA MET A 39 -6.48 5.47 3.34
C MET A 39 -7.90 5.61 2.78
N GLU A 40 -8.21 6.74 2.14
CA GLU A 40 -9.49 6.95 1.46
C GLU A 40 -9.65 6.00 0.26
N GLU A 41 -8.57 5.72 -0.47
CA GLU A 41 -8.60 4.78 -1.59
C GLU A 41 -8.81 3.34 -1.12
N LEU A 42 -8.21 2.94 -0.01
CA LEU A 42 -8.41 1.63 0.61
C LEU A 42 -9.84 1.47 1.13
N GLU A 43 -10.41 2.55 1.68
CA GLU A 43 -11.80 2.60 2.11
C GLU A 43 -12.75 2.41 0.94
N LYS A 44 -12.55 3.15 -0.16
CA LYS A 44 -13.31 2.98 -1.40
C LYS A 44 -13.14 1.60 -2.03
N ALA A 45 -11.95 1.02 -1.92
CA ALA A 45 -11.66 -0.30 -2.43
C ALA A 45 -12.19 -1.43 -1.52
N ASN A 46 -12.78 -1.09 -0.37
CA ASN A 46 -13.28 -2.03 0.63
C ASN A 46 -12.22 -3.07 1.04
N VAL A 47 -10.96 -2.63 1.15
CA VAL A 47 -9.83 -3.48 1.57
C VAL A 47 -9.72 -3.42 3.10
N PHE A 48 -10.81 -3.79 3.75
CA PHE A 48 -10.88 -4.00 5.19
C PHE A 48 -11.14 -5.48 5.45
N ASN A 49 -10.06 -6.26 5.41
CA ASN A 49 -9.88 -7.54 6.10
C ASN A 49 -8.47 -8.06 5.77
#